data_AF-A0A243W838-F1
#
_entry.id   AF-A0A243W838-F1
#
_cell.length_a   1.000
_cell.length_b   1.000
_cell.length_c   1.000
_cell.angle_alpha   90.00
_cell.angle_beta   90.00
_cell.angle_gamma   90.00
#
_symmetry.space_group_name_H-M   'P 1'
#
loop_
_entity.id
_entity.type
_entity.pdbx_description
1 polymer ?
#
loop_
_entity_poly.entity_id
_entity_poly.type
_entity_poly.pdbx_seq_one_letter_code
_entity_poly.pdbx_strand_id
1 'polypeptide(L)'
;MLKINKQDALNYHAQDPAGKIEVVPTKPVSTQADLALAYSPGVAEPCMAIFENPDDVYKYTAKGNLVAVISNGTAVLGLGNIGPEASKPVMEGKG
;
A
#
# COMPACT_ATOMS: atom_id res chain seq x y z
N MET A 1 29.66 -5.58 -12.70
CA MET A 1 28.61 -5.73 -11.66
C MET A 1 28.67 -4.50 -10.77
N LEU A 2 27.55 -3.83 -10.52
CA LEU A 2 27.49 -2.72 -9.57
C LEU A 2 27.85 -3.26 -8.17
N LYS A 3 28.85 -2.66 -7.50
CA LYS A 3 29.14 -2.93 -6.09
C LYS A 3 28.30 -1.99 -5.24
N ILE A 4 27.29 -2.52 -4.57
CA ILE A 4 26.52 -1.77 -3.57
C ILE A 4 27.14 -2.02 -2.21
N ASN A 5 27.52 -0.95 -1.51
CA ASN A 5 28.03 -1.06 -0.14
C ASN A 5 26.86 -1.00 0.87
N LYS A 6 27.13 -1.44 2.12
CA LYS A 6 26.13 -1.47 3.20
C LYS A 6 25.49 -0.10 3.45
N GLN A 7 26.30 0.96 3.46
CA GLN A 7 25.82 2.30 3.80
C GLN A 7 24.92 2.87 2.70
N ASP A 8 25.20 2.59 1.43
CA ASP A 8 24.33 3.01 0.32
C ASP A 8 22.93 2.44 0.46
N ALA A 9 22.82 1.14 0.80
CA ALA A 9 21.54 0.48 0.99
C ALA A 9 20.76 1.06 2.20
N LEU A 10 21.44 1.37 3.29
CA LEU A 10 20.82 1.99 4.47
C LEU A 10 20.38 3.42 4.16
N ASN A 11 21.22 4.21 3.51
CA ASN A 11 20.89 5.57 3.10
C ASN A 11 19.70 5.58 2.16
N TYR A 12 19.66 4.69 1.16
CA TYR A 12 18.54 4.57 0.23
C TYR A 12 17.18 4.35 0.94
N HIS A 13 17.13 3.48 1.96
CA HIS A 13 15.88 3.22 2.69
C HIS A 13 15.53 4.33 3.73
N ALA A 14 16.51 5.14 4.13
CA ALA A 14 16.34 6.19 5.14
C ALA A 14 16.14 7.60 4.54
N GLN A 15 16.34 7.76 3.23
CA GLN A 15 16.03 9.00 2.52
C GLN A 15 14.54 9.34 2.67
N ASP A 16 14.22 10.63 2.71
CA ASP A 16 12.84 11.09 2.84
C ASP A 16 12.08 10.97 1.50
N PRO A 17 10.86 10.40 1.48
CA PRO A 17 10.20 9.70 2.58
C PRO A 17 10.81 8.32 2.86
N ALA A 18 10.97 7.98 4.14
CA ALA A 18 11.59 6.70 4.54
C ALA A 18 10.75 5.49 4.09
N GLY A 19 11.44 4.39 3.74
CA GLY A 19 10.81 3.20 3.18
C GLY A 19 10.70 3.27 1.65
N LYS A 20 9.88 2.38 1.07
CA LYS A 20 9.74 2.27 -0.39
C LYS A 20 8.30 2.36 -0.90
N ILE A 21 7.35 2.62 -0.01
CA ILE A 21 5.92 2.66 -0.34
C ILE A 21 5.35 4.03 0.01
N GLU A 22 4.43 4.49 -0.83
CA GLU A 22 3.59 5.67 -0.59
C GLU A 22 2.13 5.35 -0.91
N VAL A 23 1.20 6.10 -0.33
CA VAL A 23 -0.23 6.00 -0.62
C VAL A 23 -0.71 7.34 -1.14
N VAL A 24 -1.14 7.37 -2.41
CA VAL A 24 -1.58 8.59 -3.08
C VAL A 24 -3.05 8.44 -3.50
N PRO A 25 -3.90 9.45 -3.30
CA PRO A 25 -5.27 9.44 -3.80
C PRO A 25 -5.33 9.24 -5.32
N THR A 26 -6.23 8.37 -5.79
CA THR A 26 -6.44 8.12 -7.23
C THR A 26 -7.52 9.01 -7.86
N LYS A 27 -8.19 9.83 -7.04
CA LYS A 27 -9.26 10.76 -7.42
C LYS A 27 -8.89 12.18 -6.97
N PRO A 28 -9.38 13.22 -7.66
CA PRO A 28 -9.23 14.60 -7.21
C PRO A 28 -9.74 14.80 -5.79
N VAL A 29 -9.08 15.67 -5.02
CA VAL A 29 -9.40 16.01 -3.63
C VAL A 29 -9.11 17.49 -3.33
N SER A 30 -9.10 18.35 -4.35
CA SER A 30 -8.66 19.74 -4.23
C SER A 30 -9.79 20.74 -4.01
N THR A 31 -11.05 20.35 -4.24
CA THR A 31 -12.22 21.21 -4.09
C THR A 31 -13.20 20.67 -3.04
N GLN A 32 -14.11 21.53 -2.57
CA GLN A 32 -15.20 21.09 -1.68
C GLN A 32 -16.09 20.01 -2.33
N ALA A 33 -16.34 20.12 -3.64
CA ALA A 33 -17.09 19.13 -4.38
C ALA A 33 -16.35 17.78 -4.42
N ASP A 34 -15.04 17.80 -4.65
CA ASP A 34 -14.22 16.58 -4.62
C ASP A 34 -14.27 15.91 -3.25
N LEU A 35 -14.13 16.69 -2.17
CA LEU A 35 -14.21 16.16 -0.80
C LEU A 35 -15.60 15.59 -0.48
N ALA A 36 -16.67 16.24 -0.96
CA ALA A 36 -18.03 15.77 -0.79
C ALA A 36 -18.31 14.46 -1.55
N LEU A 37 -17.60 14.20 -2.66
CA LEU A 37 -17.67 12.95 -3.43
C LEU A 37 -16.79 11.85 -2.83
N ALA A 38 -15.54 12.19 -2.46
CA ALA A 38 -14.57 11.25 -1.90
C ALA A 38 -14.95 10.80 -0.48
N TYR A 39 -15.71 11.61 0.24
CA TYR A 39 -16.16 11.34 1.59
C TYR A 39 -17.65 11.66 1.75
N SER A 40 -18.07 12.14 2.91
CA SER A 40 -19.48 12.46 3.17
C SER A 40 -19.92 13.72 2.40
N PRO A 41 -21.13 13.72 1.80
CA PRO A 41 -22.12 12.64 1.80
C PRO A 41 -21.95 11.60 0.68
N GLY A 42 -21.17 11.88 -0.37
CA GLY A 42 -21.13 11.08 -1.61
C GLY A 42 -20.66 9.63 -1.47
N VAL A 43 -19.80 9.34 -0.50
CA VAL A 43 -19.30 7.97 -0.22
C VAL A 43 -20.43 7.00 0.18
N ALA A 44 -21.60 7.51 0.60
CA ALA A 44 -22.76 6.67 0.91
C ALA A 44 -23.26 5.87 -0.30
N GLU A 45 -23.22 6.45 -1.50
CA GLU A 45 -23.72 5.83 -2.73
C GLU A 45 -22.99 4.53 -3.10
N PRO A 46 -21.64 4.47 -3.20
CA PRO A 46 -20.95 3.21 -3.43
C PRO A 46 -21.11 2.23 -2.26
N CYS A 47 -21.29 2.70 -1.02
CA CYS A 47 -21.55 1.81 0.11
C CYS A 47 -22.90 1.08 -0.05
N MET A 48 -23.97 1.81 -0.40
CA MET A 48 -25.29 1.22 -0.60
C MET A 48 -25.31 0.31 -1.83
N ALA A 49 -24.64 0.69 -2.93
CA ALA A 49 -24.51 -0.17 -4.10
C ALA A 49 -23.82 -1.51 -3.78
N ILE A 50 -22.75 -1.49 -2.97
CA ILE A 50 -22.07 -2.72 -2.52
C ILE A 50 -22.95 -3.53 -1.55
N PHE A 51 -23.74 -2.86 -0.72
CA PHE A 51 -24.70 -3.53 0.17
C PHE A 51 -25.77 -4.29 -0.63
N GLU A 52 -26.31 -3.67 -1.68
CA GLU A 52 -27.29 -4.30 -2.58
C GLU A 52 -26.66 -5.40 -3.44
N ASN A 53 -25.43 -5.20 -3.89
CA ASN A 53 -24.68 -6.15 -4.71
C ASN A 53 -23.20 -6.26 -4.25
N PRO A 54 -22.85 -7.26 -3.44
CA PRO A 54 -21.49 -7.40 -2.89
C PRO A 54 -20.36 -7.46 -3.93
N ASP A 55 -20.63 -7.92 -5.16
CA ASP A 55 -19.62 -8.01 -6.22
C ASP A 55 -19.20 -6.63 -6.76
N ASP A 56 -20.02 -5.59 -6.57
CA ASP A 56 -19.68 -4.22 -6.96
C ASP A 56 -18.50 -3.64 -6.15
N VAL A 57 -18.04 -4.33 -5.10
CA VAL A 57 -16.78 -4.02 -4.43
C VAL A 57 -15.60 -3.99 -5.40
N TYR A 58 -15.62 -4.83 -6.45
CA TYR A 58 -14.57 -4.84 -7.48
C TYR A 58 -14.68 -3.67 -8.47
N LYS A 59 -15.84 -3.01 -8.51
CA LYS A 59 -16.12 -1.86 -9.38
C LYS A 59 -15.83 -0.53 -8.69
N TYR A 60 -16.25 -0.37 -7.44
CA TYR A 60 -16.20 0.90 -6.71
C TYR A 60 -15.05 1.03 -5.70
N THR A 61 -14.17 0.03 -5.62
CA THR A 61 -12.99 0.09 -4.74
C THR A 61 -11.72 -0.37 -5.46
N ALA A 62 -10.57 -0.17 -4.82
CA ALA A 62 -9.29 -0.66 -5.33
C ALA A 62 -9.12 -2.20 -5.24
N LYS A 63 -10.10 -2.94 -4.68
CA LYS A 63 -9.97 -4.39 -4.41
C LYS A 63 -9.55 -5.22 -5.64
N GLY A 64 -10.03 -4.85 -6.84
CA GLY A 64 -9.66 -5.57 -8.07
C GLY A 64 -8.18 -5.45 -8.46
N ASN A 65 -7.46 -4.49 -7.91
CA ASN A 65 -6.04 -4.23 -8.22
C ASN A 65 -5.14 -4.21 -6.96
N LEU A 66 -5.70 -4.42 -5.76
CA LEU A 66 -4.96 -4.38 -4.50
C LEU A 66 -4.50 -5.78 -4.09
N VAL A 67 -3.19 -5.97 -3.98
CA VAL A 67 -2.58 -7.24 -3.54
C VAL A 67 -1.85 -7.02 -2.21
N ALA A 68 -2.14 -7.87 -1.22
CA ALA A 68 -1.45 -7.83 0.06
C ALA A 68 -0.23 -8.75 0.06
N VAL A 69 0.95 -8.20 0.32
CA VAL A 69 2.18 -8.98 0.59
C VAL A 69 2.25 -9.27 2.08
N ILE A 70 1.89 -10.48 2.48
CA ILE A 70 1.81 -10.90 3.89
C ILE A 70 2.93 -11.89 4.22
N SER A 71 3.65 -11.62 5.31
CA SER A 71 4.68 -12.51 5.86
C SER A 71 4.79 -12.33 7.37
N ASN A 72 5.13 -13.39 8.09
CA ASN A 72 5.46 -13.37 9.52
C ASN A 72 6.97 -13.27 9.79
N GLY A 73 7.80 -13.18 8.73
CA GLY A 73 9.26 -13.00 8.85
C GLY A 73 10.05 -14.24 9.25
N THR A 74 9.47 -15.44 9.20
CA THR A 74 10.19 -16.69 9.58
C THR A 74 11.12 -17.22 8.50
N ALA A 75 11.01 -16.73 7.25
CA ALA A 75 11.84 -17.13 6.12
C ALA A 75 12.14 -15.93 5.20
N VAL A 76 13.01 -15.04 5.63
CA VAL A 76 13.39 -13.84 4.87
C VAL A 76 14.64 -14.10 4.05
N LEU A 77 14.49 -14.33 2.75
CA LEU A 77 15.60 -14.61 1.83
C LEU A 77 16.48 -15.76 2.38
N GLY A 78 17.81 -15.57 2.41
CA GLY A 78 18.75 -16.47 3.08
C GLY A 78 19.02 -16.14 4.55
N LEU A 79 18.29 -15.19 5.15
CA LEU A 79 18.50 -14.73 6.53
C LEU A 79 17.71 -15.57 7.56
N GLY A 80 16.77 -16.41 7.10
CA GLY A 80 15.97 -17.27 7.96
C GLY A 80 14.92 -16.49 8.75
N ASN A 81 14.73 -16.90 10.01
CA ASN A 81 13.74 -16.30 10.90
C ASN A 81 14.31 -15.07 11.61
N ILE A 82 13.97 -13.89 11.11
CA ILE A 82 14.40 -12.60 11.67
C ILE A 82 13.23 -11.75 12.18
N GLY A 83 12.02 -12.30 12.19
CA GLY A 83 10.82 -11.65 12.69
C GLY A 83 10.17 -10.66 11.70
N PRO A 84 8.94 -10.21 12.00
CA PRO A 84 8.13 -9.42 11.08
C PRO A 84 8.72 -8.03 10.79
N GLU A 85 9.26 -7.34 11.79
CA GLU A 85 9.84 -6.00 11.63
C GLU A 85 11.06 -6.03 10.70
N ALA A 86 11.97 -6.98 10.89
CA ALA A 86 13.17 -7.10 10.06
C ALA A 86 12.85 -7.57 8.63
N SER A 87 11.69 -8.19 8.42
CA SER A 87 11.21 -8.58 7.09
C SER A 87 10.62 -7.41 6.29
N LYS A 88 10.24 -6.31 6.95
CA LYS A 88 9.46 -5.22 6.36
C LYS A 88 10.09 -4.60 5.11
N PRO A 89 11.42 -4.34 5.03
CA PRO A 89 12.03 -3.83 3.81
C PRO A 89 11.87 -4.79 2.61
N VAL A 90 11.85 -6.10 2.84
CA VAL A 90 11.63 -7.07 1.76
C VAL A 90 10.17 -7.04 1.29
N MET A 91 9.22 -6.89 2.20
CA MET A 91 7.79 -6.86 1.86
C MET A 91 7.41 -5.58 1.10
N GLU A 92 7.97 -4.43 1.48
CA GLU A 92 7.80 -3.17 0.74
C GLU A 92 8.39 -3.25 -0.68
N GLY A 93 9.46 -4.03 -0.90
CA GLY A 93 10.05 -4.18 -2.22
C GLY A 93 9.36 -5.20 -3.13
N LYS A 94 8.33 -5.89 -2.63
CA LYS A 94 7.54 -6.88 -3.39
C LYS A 94 6.19 -6.34 -3.88
N GLY A 95 5.66 -5.34 -3.18
CA GLY A 95 4.38 -4.70 -3.50
C GLY A 95 4.48 -3.71 -4.64
#